data_AF-D7LSF5-F1
#
_entry.id   AF-D7LSF5-F1
#
_cell.length_a   1.000
_cell.length_b   1.000
_cell.length_c   1.000
_cell.angle_alpha   90.00
_cell.angle_beta   90.00
_cell.angle_gamma   90.00
#
_symmetry.space_group_name_H-M   'P 1'
#
loop_
_entity.id
_entity.type
_entity.pdbx_description
1 polymer ?
#
loop_
_entity_poly.entity_id
_entity_poly.type
_entity_poly.pdbx_seq_one_letter_code
_entity_poly.pdbx_strand_id
1 'polypeptide(L)'
;MEIKIRRRRGYIAETTVEKEVEEEEQPLSPAARLFHAPEFNCYIISVVGLKKKIQPDVIIEGIKQTLIRHPRFSSKLVNNRKEQKWVRTNVVVEDHVIIPKIETKIIKNANADAFLESYVSDLTTIPLDTSKPLWEVHLLDLKTSDAENVVVLRVHHSLGDGMSMMSLVLACTRKTSNPNELPSLPYQNRPSSGSSSLKTSSRYYSRFFWLVTVLWTATMLVLNTVCDALEFIATTLFLKDTETPIKGNFGLSTRKRMCMVHRTVSLDDIKLIKKAMKMTVNDVVLGVSQAGLSQYLKRRYGEQEESKRNSSNILKGIRLRGALLVNIRPTTGIQDLADMMAKGSKCRWGNWIGYIVFPFSIALCDDPLEHLRRAKSTIDRKKNSLEAVLTFVVGKILLKSLGVQRAAYVLNRALSNTTMSFSNLVGPIEEISFYGHTVTYMAPSVYGHPHALTMHFQSYMNKLTISLTVDPTVISDPHKLCDDWEESLRSIKAAVQERSSTQ
;
A
#
# COMPACT_ATOMS: atom_id res chain seq x y z
N MET A 1 17.43 -14.06 -17.35
CA MET A 1 18.62 -13.18 -17.33
C MET A 1 19.23 -13.30 -15.94
N GLU A 2 20.41 -13.90 -15.82
CA GLU A 2 21.04 -14.14 -14.51
C GLU A 2 21.76 -12.85 -14.06
N ILE A 3 21.17 -12.12 -13.10
CA ILE A 3 21.74 -10.85 -12.60
C ILE A 3 22.94 -11.16 -11.70
N LYS A 4 24.16 -10.96 -12.20
CA LYS A 4 25.39 -10.99 -11.38
C LYS A 4 25.48 -9.73 -10.51
N ILE A 5 24.97 -9.81 -9.28
CA ILE A 5 25.17 -8.77 -8.25
C ILE A 5 26.61 -8.90 -7.73
N ARG A 6 27.54 -8.09 -8.25
CA ARG A 6 28.95 -8.08 -7.79
C ARG A 6 29.14 -6.95 -6.76
N ARG A 7 29.26 -7.30 -5.48
CA ARG A 7 29.57 -6.36 -4.39
C ARG A 7 31.01 -5.83 -4.54
N ARG A 8 31.22 -4.52 -4.45
CA ARG A 8 32.55 -3.89 -4.43
C ARG A 8 33.02 -3.87 -2.97
N ARG A 9 34.06 -4.64 -2.61
CA ARG A 9 34.82 -4.43 -1.36
C ARG A 9 35.88 -3.36 -1.64
N GLY A 10 35.66 -2.15 -1.13
CA GLY A 10 36.69 -1.13 -0.96
C GLY A 10 36.93 -0.90 0.53
N TYR A 11 38.14 -0.47 0.90
CA TYR A 11 38.54 -0.21 2.29
C TYR A 11 37.55 0.75 2.98
N ILE A 12 37.12 0.36 4.18
CA ILE A 12 35.97 0.91 4.92
C ILE A 12 36.46 1.90 5.97
N ALA A 13 35.87 3.10 5.99
CA ALA A 13 35.92 3.97 7.16
C ALA A 13 34.78 3.56 8.10
N GLU A 14 35.13 2.98 9.25
CA GLU A 14 34.17 2.64 10.32
C GLU A 14 33.54 3.92 10.86
N THR A 15 32.24 4.09 10.68
CA THR A 15 31.50 5.17 11.35
C THR A 15 31.00 4.63 12.68
N THR A 16 31.73 4.90 13.76
CA THR A 16 31.37 4.55 15.12
C THR A 16 30.17 5.40 15.55
N VAL A 17 29.01 4.78 15.74
CA VAL A 17 27.94 5.42 16.51
C VAL A 17 28.37 5.32 17.98
N GLU A 18 28.59 6.47 18.61
CA GLU A 18 28.92 6.55 20.04
C GLU A 18 27.92 5.74 20.87
N LYS A 19 28.45 4.95 21.81
CA LYS A 19 27.70 4.17 22.78
C LYS A 19 27.01 5.11 23.79
N GLU A 20 25.97 5.81 23.36
CA GLU A 20 25.06 6.46 24.28
C GLU A 20 23.77 5.64 24.39
N VAL A 21 23.60 5.08 25.60
CA VAL A 21 22.44 4.36 26.14
C VAL A 21 22.23 2.95 25.58
N GLU A 22 22.28 1.94 26.46
CA GLU A 22 21.69 0.61 26.24
C GLU A 22 20.20 0.77 25.90
N GLU A 23 19.87 0.99 24.63
CA GLU A 23 18.49 0.92 24.18
C GLU A 23 18.03 -0.53 24.25
N GLU A 24 17.10 -0.77 25.17
CA GLU A 24 16.44 -2.04 25.49
C GLU A 24 16.15 -2.88 24.24
N GLU A 25 16.53 -4.15 24.27
CA GLU A 25 16.11 -5.14 23.28
C GLU A 25 14.58 -5.14 23.15
N GLN A 26 14.06 -4.81 21.97
CA GLN A 26 12.62 -4.68 21.80
C GLN A 26 12.01 -5.95 21.21
N PRO A 27 10.97 -6.53 21.82
CA PRO A 27 10.26 -7.65 21.22
C PRO A 27 9.62 -7.23 19.89
N LEU A 28 9.47 -8.17 18.97
CA LEU A 28 8.71 -7.91 17.75
C LEU A 28 7.25 -7.62 18.08
N SER A 29 6.65 -6.66 17.38
CA SER A 29 5.21 -6.45 17.44
C SER A 29 4.46 -7.72 16.97
N PRO A 30 3.22 -7.95 17.43
CA PRO A 30 2.44 -9.11 17.00
C PRO A 30 2.36 -9.24 15.47
N ALA A 31 2.07 -8.14 14.77
CA ALA A 31 2.05 -8.11 13.31
C ALA A 31 3.44 -8.34 12.68
N ALA A 32 4.51 -7.80 13.27
CA ALA A 32 5.87 -8.07 12.81
C ALA A 32 6.20 -9.56 12.85
N ARG A 33 5.84 -10.27 13.91
CA ARG A 33 6.02 -11.73 14.03
C ARG A 33 5.24 -12.49 12.96
N LEU A 34 4.00 -12.05 12.69
CA LEU A 34 3.14 -12.64 11.68
C LEU A 34 3.76 -12.53 10.27
N PHE A 35 4.34 -11.38 9.94
CA PHE A 35 5.03 -11.15 8.68
C PHE A 35 6.35 -11.90 8.54
N HIS A 36 6.82 -12.62 9.57
CA HIS A 36 7.96 -13.53 9.49
C HIS A 36 7.53 -15.00 9.34
N ALA A 37 6.22 -15.29 9.40
CA ALA A 37 5.75 -16.65 9.23
C ALA A 37 5.99 -17.13 7.78
N PRO A 38 6.41 -18.39 7.56
CA PRO A 38 6.76 -18.88 6.22
C PRO A 38 5.67 -18.66 5.15
N GLU A 39 4.40 -18.85 5.52
CA GLU A 39 3.26 -18.68 4.63
C GLU A 39 2.78 -17.24 4.46
N PHE A 40 3.32 -16.30 5.23
CA PHE A 40 2.85 -14.91 5.26
C PHE A 40 4.01 -13.90 5.33
N ASN A 41 5.13 -14.26 4.71
CA ASN A 41 6.36 -13.48 4.74
C ASN A 41 6.28 -12.27 3.80
N CYS A 42 5.99 -11.09 4.34
CA CYS A 42 5.63 -9.91 3.57
C CYS A 42 6.76 -8.88 3.48
N TYR A 43 6.85 -8.24 2.31
CA TYR A 43 7.84 -7.22 2.01
C TYR A 43 7.19 -6.02 1.34
N ILE A 44 7.72 -4.84 1.63
CA ILE A 44 7.40 -3.58 0.95
C ILE A 44 8.48 -3.35 -0.10
N ILE A 45 8.06 -3.00 -1.32
CA ILE A 45 8.96 -2.58 -2.40
C ILE A 45 8.45 -1.26 -2.97
N SER A 46 9.33 -0.29 -3.16
CA SER A 46 8.98 1.01 -3.70
C SER A 46 9.95 1.39 -4.80
N VAL A 47 9.41 1.71 -5.98
CA VAL A 47 10.17 2.25 -7.10
C VAL A 47 10.00 3.77 -7.09
N VAL A 48 11.11 4.49 -7.03
CA VAL A 48 11.16 5.95 -6.93
C VAL A 48 11.95 6.49 -8.12
N GLY A 49 11.30 7.31 -8.94
CA GLY A 49 11.94 8.00 -10.05
C GLY A 49 12.61 9.30 -9.60
N LEU A 50 13.76 9.61 -10.18
CA LEU A 50 14.53 10.84 -9.92
C LEU A 50 14.69 11.69 -11.19
N LYS A 51 14.69 13.02 -11.04
CA LYS A 51 14.85 13.98 -12.15
C LYS A 51 16.29 14.15 -12.64
N LYS A 52 17.28 13.68 -11.87
CA LYS A 52 18.71 13.91 -12.14
C LYS A 52 19.48 12.61 -11.95
N LYS A 53 20.69 12.57 -12.51
CA LYS A 53 21.62 11.45 -12.32
C LYS A 53 21.86 11.20 -10.83
N ILE A 54 21.87 9.91 -10.45
CA ILE A 54 22.16 9.50 -9.09
C ILE A 54 23.62 9.79 -8.75
N GLN A 55 23.84 10.37 -7.57
CA GLN A 55 25.14 10.48 -6.93
C GLN A 55 25.15 9.53 -5.71
N PRO A 56 25.71 8.31 -5.86
CA PRO A 56 25.63 7.30 -4.82
C PRO A 56 26.21 7.74 -3.48
N ASP A 57 27.34 8.45 -3.49
CA ASP A 57 28.02 8.90 -2.27
C ASP A 57 27.14 9.87 -1.46
N VAL A 58 26.41 10.77 -2.14
CA VAL A 58 25.47 11.70 -1.50
C VAL A 58 24.29 10.95 -0.87
N ILE A 59 23.77 9.92 -1.54
CA ILE A 59 22.67 9.11 -1.01
C ILE A 59 23.15 8.28 0.19
N ILE A 60 24.34 7.68 0.12
CA ILE A 60 24.94 6.91 1.21
C ILE A 60 25.13 7.81 2.43
N GLU A 61 25.69 9.00 2.25
CA GLU A 61 25.87 9.96 3.34
C GLU A 61 24.53 10.43 3.92
N GLY A 62 23.55 10.70 3.05
CA GLY A 62 22.19 11.01 3.48
C GLY A 62 21.57 9.91 4.35
N ILE A 63 21.72 8.65 3.95
CA ILE A 63 21.25 7.47 4.71
C ILE A 63 21.95 7.38 6.07
N LYS A 64 23.26 7.66 6.14
CA LYS A 64 24.02 7.70 7.40
C LYS A 64 23.48 8.76 8.36
N GLN A 65 23.06 9.91 7.82
CA GLN A 65 22.57 11.04 8.61
C GLN A 65 21.10 10.94 9.02
N THR A 66 20.28 10.11 8.36
CA THR A 66 18.84 10.02 8.61
C THR A 66 18.37 8.60 8.92
N LEU A 67 18.37 7.70 7.94
CA LEU A 67 17.73 6.39 7.98
C LEU A 67 18.25 5.54 9.13
N ILE A 68 19.58 5.45 9.30
CA ILE A 68 20.17 4.62 10.35
C ILE A 68 20.07 5.24 11.74
N ARG A 69 19.66 6.52 11.87
CA ARG A 69 19.31 7.09 13.17
C ARG A 69 17.99 6.51 13.69
N HIS A 70 17.18 5.92 12.81
CA HIS A 70 15.94 5.27 13.19
C HIS A 70 16.23 3.89 13.83
N PRO A 71 15.82 3.62 15.09
CA PRO A 71 16.16 2.40 15.81
C PRO A 71 15.83 1.10 15.07
N ARG A 72 14.69 1.04 14.36
CA ARG A 72 14.32 -0.12 13.53
C ARG A 72 15.23 -0.37 12.32
N PHE A 73 15.77 0.68 11.71
CA PHE A 73 16.67 0.56 10.56
C PHE A 73 18.13 0.32 10.99
N SER A 74 18.44 0.56 12.27
CA SER A 74 19.69 0.17 12.91
C SER A 74 19.58 -1.07 13.79
N SER A 75 18.53 -1.88 13.61
CA SER A 75 18.34 -3.14 14.35
C SER A 75 18.23 -4.33 13.41
N LYS A 76 18.91 -5.42 13.76
CA LYS A 76 18.72 -6.71 13.10
C LYS A 76 17.72 -7.57 13.87
N LEU A 77 17.12 -8.51 13.15
CA LEU A 77 16.24 -9.50 13.73
C LEU A 77 17.09 -10.63 14.32
N VAL A 78 16.92 -10.90 15.62
CA VAL A 78 17.53 -12.07 16.28
C VAL A 78 16.43 -13.03 16.70
N ASN A 79 16.54 -14.27 16.25
CA ASN A 79 15.61 -15.34 16.57
C ASN A 79 16.24 -16.28 17.59
N ASN A 80 15.85 -16.14 18.86
CA ASN A 80 16.22 -17.08 19.91
C ASN A 80 15.12 -18.14 20.04
N ARG A 81 15.46 -19.36 20.49
CA ARG A 81 14.52 -20.51 20.59
C ARG A 81 13.18 -20.21 21.28
N LYS A 82 13.10 -19.15 22.10
CA LYS A 82 11.89 -18.73 22.80
C LYS A 82 11.22 -17.48 22.19
N GLU A 83 11.98 -16.55 21.61
CA GLU A 83 11.47 -15.23 21.21
C GLU A 83 12.26 -14.59 20.04
N GLN A 84 11.54 -13.81 19.21
CA GLN A 84 12.11 -12.94 18.19
C GLN A 84 12.21 -11.52 18.74
N LYS A 85 13.41 -10.93 18.67
CA LYS A 85 13.69 -9.57 19.16
C LYS A 85 14.46 -8.74 18.13
N TRP A 86 14.29 -7.42 18.23
CA TRP A 86 15.10 -6.45 17.54
C TRP A 86 16.32 -6.11 18.40
N VAL A 87 17.51 -6.29 17.82
CA VAL A 87 18.78 -5.99 18.49
C VAL A 87 19.48 -4.90 17.70
N ARG A 88 19.74 -3.77 18.36
CA ARG A 88 20.47 -2.64 17.78
C ARG A 88 21.88 -3.12 17.38
N THR A 89 22.35 -2.69 16.22
CA THR A 89 23.59 -3.15 15.64
C THR A 89 24.29 -2.03 14.87
N ASN A 90 25.60 -2.13 14.73
CA ASN A 90 26.36 -1.22 13.88
C ASN A 90 26.02 -1.52 12.43
N VAL A 91 25.51 -0.51 11.72
CA VAL A 91 25.11 -0.63 10.32
C VAL A 91 26.21 -0.13 9.43
N VAL A 92 26.74 -1.01 8.58
CA VAL A 92 27.58 -0.63 7.44
C VAL A 92 26.66 -0.30 6.28
N VAL A 93 26.38 0.98 6.04
CA VAL A 93 25.37 1.43 5.07
C VAL A 93 25.64 0.90 3.66
N GLU A 94 26.91 0.80 3.29
CA GLU A 94 27.38 0.31 2.00
C GLU A 94 26.95 -1.14 1.73
N ASP A 95 26.74 -1.97 2.77
CA ASP A 95 26.23 -3.34 2.63
C ASP A 95 24.72 -3.41 2.35
N HIS A 96 24.02 -2.29 2.50
CA HIS A 96 22.59 -2.14 2.21
C HIS A 96 22.33 -1.36 0.91
N VAL A 97 23.33 -0.64 0.38
CA VAL A 97 23.21 0.13 -0.86
C VAL A 97 23.78 -0.67 -2.02
N ILE A 98 22.91 -1.12 -2.92
CA ILE A 98 23.24 -1.99 -4.06
C ILE A 98 23.25 -1.16 -5.34
N ILE A 99 24.40 -1.09 -6.00
CA ILE A 99 24.56 -0.37 -7.27
C ILE A 99 24.79 -1.41 -8.38
N PRO A 100 23.73 -1.87 -9.06
CA PRO A 100 23.88 -2.84 -10.16
C PRO A 100 24.64 -2.21 -11.34
N LYS A 101 25.52 -3.00 -11.97
CA LYS A 101 26.11 -2.62 -13.26
C LYS A 101 25.09 -2.93 -14.35
N ILE A 102 24.58 -1.90 -15.00
CA ILE A 102 23.59 -2.04 -16.07
C ILE A 102 24.31 -1.95 -17.41
N GLU A 103 24.33 -3.05 -18.17
CA GLU A 103 24.97 -3.08 -19.48
C GLU A 103 24.03 -2.49 -20.55
N THR A 104 24.52 -1.50 -21.29
CA THR A 104 23.74 -0.77 -22.31
C THR A 104 23.20 -1.67 -23.43
N LYS A 105 23.88 -2.79 -23.71
CA LYS A 105 23.42 -3.80 -24.69
C LYS A 105 22.10 -4.46 -24.26
N ILE A 106 21.90 -4.66 -22.96
CA ILE A 106 20.70 -5.30 -22.43
C ILE A 106 19.52 -4.35 -22.53
N ILE A 107 19.71 -3.06 -22.22
CA ILE A 107 18.67 -2.03 -22.33
C ILE A 107 18.18 -1.91 -23.78
N LYS A 108 19.08 -1.94 -24.77
CA LYS A 108 18.71 -1.86 -26.20
C LYS A 108 17.76 -2.98 -26.64
N ASN A 109 17.85 -4.16 -26.02
CA ASN A 109 17.04 -5.31 -26.41
C ASN A 109 15.67 -5.37 -25.70
N ALA A 110 15.54 -4.79 -24.50
CA ALA A 110 14.34 -4.90 -23.68
C ALA A 110 13.55 -3.59 -23.51
N ASN A 111 14.10 -2.44 -23.91
CA ASN A 111 13.72 -1.11 -23.41
C ASN A 111 13.98 -1.00 -21.87
N ALA A 112 14.27 0.21 -21.40
CA ALA A 112 14.64 0.49 -20.01
C ALA A 112 13.52 0.14 -19.02
N ASP A 113 12.26 0.40 -19.38
CA ASP A 113 11.10 0.13 -18.52
C ASP A 113 10.93 -1.37 -18.27
N ALA A 114 11.00 -2.22 -19.31
CA ALA A 114 10.88 -3.66 -19.12
C ALA A 114 12.09 -4.25 -18.37
N PHE A 115 13.28 -3.66 -18.51
CA PHE A 115 14.43 -4.02 -17.69
C PHE A 115 14.17 -3.72 -16.21
N LEU A 116 13.64 -2.54 -15.88
CA LEU A 116 13.27 -2.18 -14.51
C LEU A 116 12.23 -3.16 -13.94
N GLU A 117 11.17 -3.47 -14.69
CA GLU A 117 10.14 -4.41 -14.29
C GLU A 117 10.72 -5.81 -14.02
N SER A 118 11.60 -6.29 -14.90
CA SER A 118 12.28 -7.57 -14.71
C SER A 118 13.18 -7.55 -13.48
N TYR A 119 13.94 -6.47 -13.27
CA TYR A 119 14.83 -6.31 -12.11
C TYR A 119 14.05 -6.35 -10.81
N VAL A 120 12.99 -5.54 -10.70
CA VAL A 120 12.09 -5.49 -9.53
C VAL A 120 11.43 -6.85 -9.31
N SER A 121 11.03 -7.54 -10.37
CA SER A 121 10.43 -8.86 -10.30
C SER A 121 11.39 -9.91 -9.74
N ASP A 122 12.66 -9.88 -10.17
CA ASP A 122 13.68 -10.80 -9.65
C ASP A 122 13.93 -10.57 -8.16
N LEU A 123 13.92 -9.32 -7.69
CA LEU A 123 14.04 -9.00 -6.26
C LEU A 123 12.97 -9.69 -5.40
N THR A 124 11.76 -9.91 -5.93
CA THR A 124 10.68 -10.57 -5.16
C THR A 124 10.99 -12.03 -4.81
N THR A 125 11.93 -12.65 -5.51
CA THR A 125 12.32 -14.06 -5.30
C THR A 125 13.49 -14.24 -4.31
N ILE A 126 14.32 -13.19 -4.15
CA ILE A 126 15.58 -13.24 -3.39
C ILE A 126 15.30 -12.86 -1.93
N PRO A 127 15.53 -13.68 -0.89
CA PRO A 127 15.29 -13.24 0.50
C PRO A 127 16.20 -12.09 0.91
N LEU A 128 15.74 -11.24 1.83
CA LEU A 128 16.63 -10.33 2.56
C LEU A 128 17.54 -11.12 3.49
N ASP A 129 18.79 -10.68 3.62
CA ASP A 129 19.77 -11.26 4.53
C ASP A 129 19.44 -10.90 5.98
N THR A 130 19.11 -11.90 6.79
CA THR A 130 18.70 -11.74 8.18
C THR A 130 19.86 -11.47 9.14
N SER A 131 21.11 -11.53 8.67
CA SER A 131 22.28 -11.17 9.49
C SER A 131 22.44 -9.65 9.68
N LYS A 132 21.78 -8.86 8.83
CA LYS A 132 21.77 -7.38 8.83
C LYS A 132 20.34 -6.83 9.02
N PRO A 133 20.15 -5.52 9.31
CA PRO A 133 18.84 -4.89 9.27
C PRO A 133 18.08 -5.16 7.96
N LEU A 134 16.77 -5.39 8.04
CA LEU A 134 15.99 -5.97 6.94
C LEU A 134 15.53 -4.94 5.90
N TRP A 135 16.47 -4.22 5.30
CA TRP A 135 16.21 -3.25 4.25
C TRP A 135 17.38 -3.15 3.27
N GLU A 136 17.09 -2.81 2.02
CA GLU A 136 18.05 -2.60 0.94
C GLU A 136 17.62 -1.41 0.07
N VAL A 137 18.58 -0.65 -0.43
CA VAL A 137 18.38 0.45 -1.37
C VAL A 137 19.16 0.13 -2.63
N HIS A 138 18.47 0.03 -3.76
CA HIS A 138 19.10 -0.22 -5.05
C HIS A 138 19.13 1.06 -5.86
N LEU A 139 20.32 1.46 -6.31
CA LEU A 139 20.55 2.69 -7.07
C LEU A 139 20.81 2.33 -8.54
N LEU A 140 19.80 2.52 -9.38
CA LEU A 140 19.84 2.17 -10.80
C LEU A 140 20.11 3.43 -11.63
N ASP A 141 21.30 3.52 -12.22
CA ASP A 141 21.60 4.48 -13.29
C ASP A 141 20.91 4.02 -14.58
N LEU A 142 19.59 4.19 -14.60
CA LEU A 142 18.67 3.74 -15.62
C LEU A 142 17.69 4.86 -15.93
N LYS A 143 17.78 5.39 -17.15
CA LYS A 143 16.80 6.33 -17.68
C LYS A 143 15.58 5.58 -18.20
N THR A 144 14.44 5.80 -17.56
CA THR A 144 13.14 5.22 -17.92
C THR A 144 12.30 6.24 -18.70
N SER A 145 11.08 5.87 -19.08
CA SER A 145 10.13 6.83 -19.69
C SER A 145 9.79 8.00 -18.76
N ASP A 146 9.73 7.77 -17.45
CA ASP A 146 9.24 8.75 -16.46
C ASP A 146 10.33 9.33 -15.52
N ALA A 147 11.59 8.90 -15.65
CA ALA A 147 12.69 9.34 -14.78
C ALA A 147 14.06 9.30 -15.46
N GLU A 148 14.96 10.18 -15.04
CA GLU A 148 16.36 10.12 -15.48
C GLU A 148 17.11 8.96 -14.82
N ASN A 149 16.73 8.59 -13.60
CA ASN A 149 17.37 7.56 -12.78
C ASN A 149 16.34 6.96 -11.80
N VAL A 150 16.60 5.76 -11.28
CA VAL A 150 15.64 5.03 -10.44
C VAL A 150 16.27 4.53 -9.14
N VAL A 151 15.52 4.66 -8.04
CA VAL A 151 15.84 4.06 -6.75
C VAL A 151 14.79 2.99 -6.44
N VAL A 152 15.21 1.78 -6.08
CA VAL A 152 14.32 0.74 -5.56
C VAL A 152 14.59 0.55 -4.08
N LEU A 153 13.63 0.91 -3.24
CA LEU A 153 13.66 0.65 -1.81
C LEU A 153 12.96 -0.67 -1.52
N ARG A 154 13.63 -1.58 -0.81
CA ARG A 154 13.09 -2.89 -0.44
C ARG A 154 13.21 -3.09 1.06
N VAL A 155 12.10 -3.35 1.73
CA VAL A 155 12.00 -3.36 3.19
C VAL A 155 11.15 -4.54 3.65
N HIS A 156 11.58 -5.26 4.69
CA HIS A 156 10.72 -6.28 5.29
C HIS A 156 9.54 -5.62 6.03
N HIS A 157 8.31 -6.11 5.82
CA HIS A 157 7.10 -5.45 6.32
C HIS A 157 7.02 -5.45 7.87
N SER A 158 7.81 -6.27 8.55
CA SER A 158 7.98 -6.23 10.02
C SER A 158 8.59 -4.93 10.56
N LEU A 159 9.26 -4.13 9.71
CA LEU A 159 9.88 -2.87 10.13
C LEU A 159 8.84 -1.77 10.35
N GLY A 160 7.74 -1.79 9.60
CA GLY A 160 6.67 -0.81 9.73
C GLY A 160 5.59 -1.01 8.68
N ASP A 161 4.45 -0.36 8.87
CA ASP A 161 3.35 -0.29 7.90
C ASP A 161 3.48 0.95 6.99
N GLY A 162 2.52 1.15 6.08
CA GLY A 162 2.54 2.24 5.11
C GLY A 162 2.68 3.64 5.72
N MET A 163 2.03 3.91 6.86
CA MET A 163 2.18 5.21 7.55
C MET A 163 3.55 5.36 8.23
N SER A 164 4.13 4.27 8.74
CA SER A 164 5.51 4.28 9.21
C SER A 164 6.47 4.53 8.04
N MET A 165 6.27 3.86 6.90
CA MET A 165 7.07 4.14 5.69
C MET A 165 6.89 5.57 5.18
N MET A 166 5.70 6.16 5.27
CA MET A 166 5.50 7.57 4.90
C MET A 166 6.28 8.52 5.82
N SER A 167 6.32 8.26 7.13
CA SER A 167 7.20 9.02 8.05
C SER A 167 8.67 8.87 7.70
N LEU A 168 9.10 7.69 7.23
CA LEU A 168 10.44 7.52 6.69
C LEU A 168 10.69 8.41 5.46
N VAL A 169 9.74 8.45 4.53
CA VAL A 169 9.83 9.34 3.35
C VAL A 169 9.99 10.79 3.82
N LEU A 170 9.18 11.24 4.78
CA LEU A 170 9.28 12.60 5.32
C LEU A 170 10.65 12.85 5.98
N ALA A 171 11.17 11.91 6.76
CA ALA A 171 12.47 12.05 7.42
C ALA A 171 13.64 12.12 6.42
N CYS A 172 13.58 11.32 5.35
CA CYS A 172 14.63 11.20 4.34
C CYS A 172 14.52 12.21 3.19
N THR A 173 13.50 13.08 3.19
CA THR A 173 13.29 14.06 2.13
C THR A 173 13.11 15.47 2.67
N ARG A 174 13.32 16.46 1.81
CA ARG A 174 13.13 17.89 2.09
C ARG A 174 12.35 18.54 0.97
N LYS A 175 11.67 19.65 1.24
CA LYS A 175 11.04 20.45 0.17
C LYS A 175 12.12 20.94 -0.79
N THR A 176 11.84 20.95 -2.09
CA THR A 176 12.77 21.55 -3.06
C THR A 176 12.79 23.08 -2.96
N SER A 177 11.68 23.70 -2.52
CA SER A 177 11.58 25.14 -2.29
C SER A 177 12.32 25.63 -1.04
N ASN A 178 12.41 24.78 -0.01
CA ASN A 178 13.18 25.06 1.21
C ASN A 178 13.86 23.78 1.72
N PRO A 179 15.17 23.60 1.46
CA PRO A 179 15.91 22.38 1.84
C PRO A 179 15.96 22.08 3.35
N ASN A 180 15.61 23.05 4.21
CA ASN A 180 15.58 22.84 5.66
C ASN A 180 14.22 22.36 6.18
N GLU A 181 13.18 22.35 5.34
CA GLU A 181 11.82 21.98 5.73
C GLU A 181 11.45 20.55 5.34
N LEU A 182 10.71 19.88 6.24
CA LEU A 182 10.07 18.60 5.95
C LEU A 182 8.86 18.80 5.01
N PRO A 183 8.53 17.82 4.15
CA PRO A 183 7.36 17.91 3.28
C PRO A 183 6.04 17.92 4.06
N SER A 184 4.97 18.42 3.43
CA SER A 184 3.63 18.43 4.02
C SER A 184 2.76 17.31 3.45
N LEU A 185 1.94 16.69 4.30
CA LEU A 185 0.80 15.87 3.91
C LEU A 185 -0.48 16.71 3.96
N PRO A 186 -1.51 16.41 3.13
CA PRO A 186 -2.75 17.17 3.18
C PRO A 186 -3.43 16.97 4.54
N TYR A 187 -3.72 18.08 5.21
CA TYR A 187 -4.36 18.10 6.52
C TYR A 187 -5.76 17.47 6.43
N GLN A 188 -5.98 16.38 7.17
CA GLN A 188 -7.33 15.87 7.36
C GLN A 188 -8.00 16.74 8.42
N ASN A 189 -8.77 17.74 7.98
CA ASN A 189 -9.83 18.30 8.81
C ASN A 189 -10.77 17.14 9.19
N ARG A 190 -10.55 16.48 10.34
CA ARG A 190 -11.68 15.85 11.00
C ARG A 190 -12.60 17.01 11.37
N PRO A 191 -13.90 16.97 11.02
CA PRO A 191 -14.82 17.86 11.69
C PRO A 191 -14.59 17.62 13.17
N SER A 192 -14.14 18.67 13.87
CA SER A 192 -14.19 18.66 15.31
C SER A 192 -15.59 18.19 15.67
N SER A 193 -15.70 17.29 16.63
CA SER A 193 -16.95 17.02 17.33
C SER A 193 -17.40 18.25 18.15
N GLY A 194 -17.29 19.44 17.55
CA GLY A 194 -17.84 20.71 17.97
C GLY A 194 -18.98 21.03 17.03
N SER A 195 -20.20 20.85 17.56
CA SER A 195 -21.43 21.54 17.15
C SER A 195 -21.43 22.06 15.71
N SER A 196 -22.10 21.33 14.81
CA SER A 196 -22.73 22.01 13.68
C SER A 196 -23.53 23.19 14.26
N SER A 197 -23.15 24.39 13.84
CA SER A 197 -23.95 25.60 14.02
C SER A 197 -25.24 25.42 13.22
N LEU A 198 -26.14 24.62 13.78
CA LEU A 198 -27.53 24.55 13.40
C LEU A 198 -28.13 25.85 13.90
N LYS A 199 -28.44 26.73 12.93
CA LYS A 199 -29.18 27.97 13.16
C LYS A 199 -30.34 27.71 14.11
N THR A 200 -30.37 28.52 15.16
CA THR A 200 -31.32 28.54 16.26
C THR A 200 -32.77 28.58 15.79
N SER A 201 -33.47 27.46 15.86
CA SER A 201 -34.93 27.43 15.98
C SER A 201 -35.42 26.08 16.51
N SER A 202 -36.06 26.10 17.70
CA SER A 202 -36.68 25.00 18.47
C SER A 202 -35.76 24.06 19.27
N ARG A 203 -35.48 24.46 20.53
CA ARG A 203 -34.50 23.84 21.45
C ARG A 203 -34.99 22.54 22.14
N TYR A 204 -36.27 22.17 22.04
CA TYR A 204 -36.83 20.96 22.68
C TYR A 204 -37.01 19.79 21.69
N TYR A 205 -37.54 20.05 20.48
CA TYR A 205 -37.65 19.04 19.42
C TYR A 205 -36.29 18.55 18.89
N SER A 206 -35.23 19.35 19.06
CA SER A 206 -33.88 19.04 18.59
C SER A 206 -33.16 17.95 19.42
N ARG A 207 -33.38 17.85 20.73
CA ARG A 207 -32.63 16.91 21.59
C ARG A 207 -33.11 15.46 21.43
N PHE A 208 -34.42 15.24 21.33
CA PHE A 208 -34.98 13.91 21.12
C PHE A 208 -34.56 13.35 19.75
N PHE A 209 -34.71 14.12 18.67
CA PHE A 209 -34.29 13.67 17.34
C PHE A 209 -32.78 13.43 17.25
N TRP A 210 -31.98 14.26 17.93
CA TRP A 210 -30.54 14.04 18.05
C TRP A 210 -30.22 12.73 18.81
N LEU A 211 -30.87 12.46 19.95
CA LEU A 211 -30.71 11.21 20.69
C LEU A 211 -31.13 9.99 19.85
N VAL A 212 -32.26 10.06 19.16
CA VAL A 212 -32.73 9.00 18.25
C VAL A 212 -31.71 8.77 17.14
N THR A 213 -31.17 9.83 16.53
CA THR A 213 -30.13 9.72 15.49
C THR A 213 -28.86 9.09 16.04
N VAL A 214 -28.39 9.51 17.22
CA VAL A 214 -27.20 8.94 17.87
C VAL A 214 -27.41 7.46 18.18
N LEU A 215 -28.54 7.09 18.80
CA LEU A 215 -28.87 5.69 19.08
C LEU A 215 -28.95 4.86 17.80
N TRP A 216 -29.64 5.36 16.77
CA TRP A 216 -29.73 4.68 15.48
C TRP A 216 -28.34 4.47 14.84
N THR A 217 -27.49 5.49 14.83
CA THR A 217 -26.12 5.35 14.28
C THR A 217 -25.29 4.36 15.09
N ALA A 218 -25.40 4.36 16.42
CA ALA A 218 -24.72 3.40 17.28
C ALA A 218 -25.23 1.97 17.03
N THR A 219 -26.55 1.77 16.93
CA THR A 219 -27.15 0.48 16.59
C THR A 219 -26.67 -0.03 15.23
N MET A 220 -26.69 0.83 14.20
CA MET A 220 -26.22 0.45 12.86
C MET A 220 -24.73 0.12 12.85
N LEU A 221 -23.90 0.87 13.60
CA LEU A 221 -22.47 0.58 13.75
C LEU A 221 -22.25 -0.83 14.35
N VAL A 222 -22.99 -1.16 15.41
CA VAL A 222 -22.91 -2.49 16.06
C VAL A 222 -23.37 -3.59 15.11
N LEU A 223 -24.53 -3.43 14.46
CA LEU A 223 -25.05 -4.43 13.52
C LEU A 223 -24.10 -4.65 12.35
N ASN A 224 -23.59 -3.57 11.73
CA ASN A 224 -22.61 -3.67 10.65
C ASN A 224 -21.33 -4.38 11.10
N THR A 225 -20.84 -4.06 12.30
CA THR A 225 -19.64 -4.69 12.88
C THR A 225 -19.86 -6.18 13.11
N VAL A 226 -21.03 -6.58 13.60
CA VAL A 226 -21.38 -8.01 13.77
C VAL A 226 -21.45 -8.71 12.42
N CYS A 227 -22.12 -8.12 11.42
CA CYS A 227 -22.16 -8.67 10.06
C CYS A 227 -20.76 -8.84 9.46
N ASP A 228 -19.87 -7.85 9.63
CA ASP A 228 -18.49 -7.92 9.14
C ASP A 228 -17.67 -8.96 9.89
N ALA A 229 -17.84 -9.08 11.20
CA ALA A 229 -17.20 -10.13 11.99
C ALA A 229 -17.63 -11.52 11.51
N LEU A 230 -18.93 -11.73 11.29
CA LEU A 230 -19.48 -12.98 10.78
C LEU A 230 -19.00 -13.26 9.35
N GLU A 231 -18.95 -12.24 8.48
CA GLU A 231 -18.39 -12.37 7.14
C GLU A 231 -16.91 -12.78 7.18
N PHE A 232 -16.10 -12.15 8.03
CA PHE A 232 -14.68 -12.49 8.19
C PHE A 232 -14.48 -13.92 8.71
N ILE A 233 -15.30 -14.34 9.69
CA ILE A 233 -15.31 -15.73 10.20
C ILE A 233 -15.70 -16.71 9.09
N ALA A 234 -16.80 -16.44 8.37
CA ALA A 234 -17.24 -17.28 7.26
C ALA A 234 -16.15 -17.36 6.18
N THR A 235 -15.50 -16.23 5.84
CA THR A 235 -14.39 -16.15 4.89
C THR A 235 -13.23 -17.02 5.32
N THR A 236 -12.91 -17.05 6.61
CA THR A 236 -11.85 -17.90 7.15
C THR A 236 -12.22 -19.39 7.05
N LEU A 237 -13.48 -19.74 7.31
CA LEU A 237 -13.94 -21.13 7.39
C LEU A 237 -14.21 -21.76 6.01
N PHE A 238 -15.10 -21.15 5.21
CA PHE A 238 -15.64 -21.76 3.98
C PHE A 238 -16.06 -20.78 2.87
N LEU A 239 -16.23 -19.49 3.13
CA LEU A 239 -16.70 -18.51 2.14
C LEU A 239 -15.55 -18.06 1.22
N LYS A 240 -15.41 -18.75 0.09
CA LYS A 240 -14.41 -18.49 -0.96
C LYS A 240 -14.97 -17.62 -2.07
N ASP A 241 -14.16 -16.73 -2.65
CA ASP A 241 -14.53 -16.01 -3.86
C ASP A 241 -14.66 -16.92 -5.08
N THR A 242 -15.40 -16.48 -6.10
CA THR A 242 -15.51 -17.18 -7.39
C THR A 242 -14.11 -17.31 -8.01
N GLU A 243 -13.83 -18.46 -8.62
CA GLU A 243 -12.59 -18.63 -9.39
C GLU A 243 -12.62 -17.72 -10.62
N THR A 244 -11.63 -16.85 -10.74
CA THR A 244 -11.52 -15.85 -11.81
C THR A 244 -10.09 -15.82 -12.36
N PRO A 245 -9.87 -15.31 -13.59
CA PRO A 245 -8.54 -15.15 -14.18
C PRO A 245 -7.55 -14.25 -13.41
N ILE A 246 -7.92 -13.71 -12.25
CA ILE A 246 -7.09 -12.79 -11.43
C ILE A 246 -6.90 -13.26 -9.99
N LYS A 247 -7.62 -14.29 -9.53
CA LYS A 247 -7.53 -14.79 -8.15
C LYS A 247 -6.22 -15.53 -7.91
N GLY A 248 -5.85 -16.40 -8.85
CA GLY A 248 -4.68 -17.26 -8.76
C GLY A 248 -4.78 -18.33 -7.66
N ASN A 249 -3.82 -19.25 -7.62
CA ASN A 249 -3.73 -20.27 -6.57
C ASN A 249 -2.54 -19.99 -5.63
N PHE A 250 -2.85 -19.71 -4.36
CA PHE A 250 -1.88 -19.45 -3.29
C PHE A 250 -1.95 -20.48 -2.14
N GLY A 251 -2.73 -21.56 -2.29
CA GLY A 251 -2.95 -22.56 -1.24
C GLY A 251 -1.74 -23.42 -0.89
N LEU A 252 -0.66 -23.37 -1.69
CA LEU A 252 0.56 -24.19 -1.56
C LEU A 252 1.79 -23.32 -1.87
N SER A 253 2.10 -22.34 -1.01
CA SER A 253 3.08 -21.29 -1.32
C SER A 253 4.54 -21.80 -1.34
N THR A 254 5.13 -21.80 -2.55
CA THR A 254 6.53 -21.46 -2.77
C THR A 254 6.63 -19.99 -3.17
N ARG A 255 7.75 -19.31 -2.87
CA ARG A 255 7.93 -17.90 -3.23
C ARG A 255 7.70 -17.70 -4.72
N LYS A 256 6.73 -16.86 -5.07
CA LYS A 256 6.42 -16.53 -6.46
C LYS A 256 7.18 -15.30 -6.91
N ARG A 257 7.63 -15.33 -8.16
CA ARG A 257 8.18 -14.16 -8.85
C ARG A 257 7.02 -13.24 -9.23
N MET A 258 6.90 -12.10 -8.55
CA MET A 258 5.83 -11.13 -8.80
C MET A 258 6.30 -10.06 -9.79
N CYS A 259 5.46 -9.65 -10.72
CA CYS A 259 5.71 -8.53 -11.63
C CYS A 259 5.13 -7.24 -11.03
N MET A 260 5.85 -6.14 -11.12
CA MET A 260 5.39 -4.84 -10.67
C MET A 260 5.39 -3.86 -11.83
N VAL A 261 4.22 -3.28 -12.12
CA VAL A 261 4.06 -2.19 -13.09
C VAL A 261 3.45 -0.99 -12.39
N HIS A 262 3.69 0.20 -12.94
CA HIS A 262 3.08 1.41 -12.41
C HIS A 262 2.62 2.33 -13.53
N ARG A 263 1.66 3.19 -13.19
CA ARG A 263 1.19 4.25 -14.07
C ARG A 263 0.83 5.48 -13.27
N THR A 264 1.17 6.64 -13.79
CA THR A 264 0.87 7.91 -13.14
C THR A 264 -0.18 8.69 -13.94
N VAL A 265 -1.22 9.15 -13.24
CA VAL A 265 -2.31 9.96 -13.81
C VAL A 265 -2.44 11.29 -13.06
N SER A 266 -3.21 12.22 -13.64
CA SER A 266 -3.51 13.50 -12.99
C SER A 266 -4.40 13.29 -11.76
N LEU A 267 -3.95 13.77 -10.60
CA LEU A 267 -4.78 13.82 -9.39
C LEU A 267 -5.90 14.86 -9.52
N ASP A 268 -5.73 15.86 -10.39
CA ASP A 268 -6.74 16.89 -10.60
C ASP A 268 -8.00 16.34 -11.28
N ASP A 269 -7.85 15.34 -12.15
CA ASP A 269 -8.99 14.61 -12.73
C ASP A 269 -9.80 13.89 -11.65
N ILE A 270 -9.12 13.26 -10.70
CA ILE A 270 -9.73 12.60 -9.55
C ILE A 270 -10.42 13.64 -8.65
N LYS A 271 -9.79 14.79 -8.40
CA LYS A 271 -10.37 15.88 -7.60
C LYS A 271 -11.59 16.51 -8.27
N LEU A 272 -11.60 16.60 -9.60
CA LEU A 272 -12.74 17.09 -10.38
C LEU A 272 -13.94 16.16 -10.18
N ILE A 273 -13.76 14.86 -10.42
CA ILE A 273 -14.82 13.85 -10.21
C ILE A 273 -15.29 13.88 -8.76
N LYS A 274 -14.36 13.90 -7.80
CA LYS A 274 -14.64 14.00 -6.36
C LYS A 274 -15.57 15.18 -6.06
N LYS A 275 -15.27 16.38 -6.57
CA LYS A 275 -16.05 17.60 -6.32
C LYS A 275 -17.44 17.50 -6.94
N ALA A 276 -17.52 17.10 -8.21
CA ALA A 276 -18.79 17.01 -8.94
C ALA A 276 -19.73 15.94 -8.35
N MET A 277 -19.19 14.80 -7.94
CA MET A 277 -19.97 13.69 -7.37
C MET A 277 -20.18 13.79 -5.86
N LYS A 278 -19.64 14.84 -5.19
CA LYS A 278 -19.67 15.03 -3.72
C LYS A 278 -19.13 13.81 -2.96
N MET A 279 -17.98 13.29 -3.42
CA MET A 279 -17.34 12.08 -2.90
C MET A 279 -15.97 12.38 -2.28
N THR A 280 -15.27 11.35 -1.81
CA THR A 280 -13.87 11.39 -1.38
C THR A 280 -12.95 10.80 -2.47
N VAL A 281 -11.63 11.02 -2.34
CA VAL A 281 -10.65 10.45 -3.30
C VAL A 281 -10.73 8.92 -3.30
N ASN A 282 -10.88 8.29 -2.14
CA ASN A 282 -10.98 6.83 -2.03
C ASN A 282 -12.20 6.27 -2.78
N ASP A 283 -13.32 7.00 -2.77
CA ASP A 283 -14.54 6.58 -3.49
C ASP A 283 -14.30 6.59 -5.00
N VAL A 284 -13.65 7.64 -5.52
CA VAL A 284 -13.31 7.75 -6.93
C VAL A 284 -12.32 6.66 -7.34
N VAL A 285 -11.23 6.51 -6.58
CA VAL A 285 -10.19 5.52 -6.89
C VAL A 285 -10.76 4.09 -6.87
N LEU A 286 -11.61 3.76 -5.89
CA LEU A 286 -12.26 2.44 -5.86
C LEU A 286 -13.23 2.26 -7.04
N GLY A 287 -14.08 3.25 -7.34
CA GLY A 287 -15.04 3.15 -8.44
C GLY A 287 -14.37 3.03 -9.82
N VAL A 288 -13.32 3.81 -10.06
CA VAL A 288 -12.51 3.69 -11.29
C VAL A 288 -11.85 2.31 -11.36
N SER A 289 -11.33 1.79 -10.24
CA SER A 289 -10.73 0.45 -10.19
C SER A 289 -11.75 -0.66 -10.48
N GLN A 290 -12.98 -0.52 -9.98
CA GLN A 290 -14.09 -1.42 -10.28
C GLN A 290 -14.45 -1.40 -11.77
N ALA A 291 -14.51 -0.21 -12.39
CA ALA A 291 -14.75 -0.05 -13.82
C ALA A 291 -13.63 -0.67 -14.66
N GLY A 292 -12.36 -0.32 -14.38
CA GLY A 292 -11.20 -0.83 -15.11
C GLY A 292 -11.05 -2.34 -15.02
N LEU A 293 -11.22 -2.91 -13.81
CA LEU A 293 -11.17 -4.35 -13.65
C LEU A 293 -12.35 -5.08 -14.31
N SER A 294 -13.52 -4.44 -14.40
CA SER A 294 -14.65 -4.98 -15.14
C SER A 294 -14.36 -5.08 -16.63
N GLN A 295 -13.71 -4.06 -17.23
CA GLN A 295 -13.28 -4.12 -18.63
C GLN A 295 -12.19 -5.16 -18.86
N TYR A 296 -11.22 -5.24 -17.94
CA TYR A 296 -10.16 -6.23 -17.99
C TYR A 296 -10.73 -7.67 -17.98
N LEU A 297 -11.62 -7.97 -17.02
CA LEU A 297 -12.25 -9.29 -16.92
C LEU A 297 -13.16 -9.57 -18.11
N LYS A 298 -13.92 -8.59 -18.61
CA LYS A 298 -14.72 -8.74 -19.84
C LYS A 298 -13.86 -9.22 -21.00
N ARG A 299 -12.68 -8.60 -21.20
CA ARG A 299 -11.75 -8.97 -22.26
C ARG A 299 -11.18 -10.38 -22.02
N ARG A 300 -10.72 -10.68 -20.81
CA ARG A 300 -10.17 -12.00 -20.46
C ARG A 300 -11.16 -13.16 -20.65
N TYR A 301 -12.43 -12.96 -20.28
CA TYR A 301 -13.47 -13.94 -20.58
C TYR A 301 -13.78 -13.97 -22.09
N GLY A 302 -13.88 -12.82 -22.77
CA GLY A 302 -14.11 -12.79 -24.22
C GLY A 302 -13.06 -13.52 -25.07
N GLU A 303 -11.82 -13.61 -24.59
CA GLU A 303 -10.73 -14.40 -25.20
C GLU A 303 -10.94 -15.92 -25.06
N GLN A 304 -11.71 -16.39 -24.07
CA GLN A 304 -12.05 -17.80 -23.89
C GLN A 304 -13.25 -18.19 -24.77
N GLU A 305 -13.02 -19.04 -25.79
CA GLU A 305 -13.98 -19.34 -26.87
C GLU A 305 -15.37 -19.79 -26.39
N GLU A 306 -15.47 -20.52 -25.28
CA GLU A 306 -16.73 -21.00 -24.70
C GLU A 306 -17.61 -19.88 -24.10
N SER A 307 -17.06 -18.70 -23.81
CA SER A 307 -17.76 -17.65 -23.05
C SER A 307 -18.11 -16.38 -23.86
N LYS A 308 -17.83 -16.39 -25.17
CA LYS A 308 -18.04 -15.26 -26.10
C LYS A 308 -19.49 -14.72 -26.12
N ARG A 309 -20.50 -15.56 -25.89
CA ARG A 309 -21.92 -15.16 -25.96
C ARG A 309 -22.51 -14.65 -24.63
N ASN A 310 -21.82 -14.77 -23.50
CA ASN A 310 -22.40 -14.52 -22.16
C ASN A 310 -21.48 -13.78 -21.17
N SER A 311 -20.40 -13.13 -21.63
CA SER A 311 -19.44 -12.45 -20.73
C SER A 311 -20.09 -11.45 -19.77
N SER A 312 -21.12 -10.70 -20.21
CA SER A 312 -21.88 -9.78 -19.34
C SER A 312 -22.65 -10.49 -18.23
N ASN A 313 -23.23 -11.66 -18.50
CA ASN A 313 -23.94 -12.48 -17.52
C ASN A 313 -22.97 -13.16 -16.54
N ILE A 314 -21.81 -13.59 -17.03
CA ILE A 314 -20.75 -14.17 -16.18
C ILE A 314 -20.29 -13.14 -15.15
N LEU A 315 -20.01 -11.91 -15.57
CA LEU A 315 -19.56 -10.85 -14.66
C LEU A 315 -20.55 -10.54 -13.53
N LYS A 316 -21.87 -10.61 -13.80
CA LYS A 316 -22.91 -10.37 -12.79
C LYS A 316 -22.95 -11.44 -11.69
N GLY A 317 -22.50 -12.67 -11.96
CA GLY A 317 -22.48 -13.79 -11.02
C GLY A 317 -21.19 -13.90 -10.20
N ILE A 318 -20.17 -13.08 -10.49
CA ILE A 318 -18.87 -13.18 -9.84
C ILE A 318 -18.91 -12.57 -8.44
N ARG A 319 -18.58 -13.38 -7.43
CA ARG A 319 -18.22 -12.90 -6.10
C ARG A 319 -16.74 -12.55 -6.09
N LEU A 320 -16.45 -11.26 -6.07
CA LEU A 320 -15.10 -10.72 -5.92
C LEU A 320 -15.07 -9.84 -4.67
N ARG A 321 -14.17 -10.16 -3.75
CA ARG A 321 -13.89 -9.34 -2.56
C ARG A 321 -12.42 -8.92 -2.55
N GLY A 322 -12.21 -7.67 -2.16
CA GLY A 322 -10.89 -7.12 -1.91
C GLY A 322 -10.59 -7.10 -0.41
N ALA A 323 -9.33 -7.35 -0.06
CA ALA A 323 -8.80 -7.10 1.28
C ALA A 323 -8.12 -5.72 1.30
N LEU A 324 -8.70 -4.78 2.04
CA LEU A 324 -8.15 -3.46 2.30
C LEU A 324 -7.39 -3.46 3.63
N LEU A 325 -6.13 -3.03 3.56
CA LEU A 325 -5.28 -2.85 4.74
C LEU A 325 -5.39 -1.39 5.18
N VAL A 326 -5.91 -1.16 6.39
CA VAL A 326 -6.08 0.20 6.92
C VAL A 326 -5.24 0.41 8.17
N ASN A 327 -4.62 1.58 8.26
CA ASN A 327 -3.94 2.01 9.47
C ASN A 327 -4.97 2.38 10.54
N ILE A 328 -4.89 1.76 11.72
CA ILE A 328 -5.82 1.98 12.83
C ILE A 328 -5.37 3.08 13.80
N ARG A 329 -4.20 3.69 13.58
CA ARG A 329 -3.72 4.77 14.45
C ARG A 329 -4.61 6.01 14.32
N PRO A 330 -4.92 6.69 15.44
CA PRO A 330 -5.50 8.03 15.41
C PRO A 330 -4.41 9.00 14.97
N THR A 331 -4.23 9.17 13.66
CA THR A 331 -3.26 10.13 13.11
C THR A 331 -3.97 11.47 12.90
N THR A 332 -3.45 12.54 13.50
CA THR A 332 -4.04 13.90 13.48
C THR A 332 -3.22 14.92 12.69
N GLY A 333 -2.02 14.58 12.20
CA GLY A 333 -1.26 15.43 11.29
C GLY A 333 0.18 14.97 11.02
N ILE A 334 0.94 15.82 10.31
CA ILE A 334 2.37 15.61 9.99
C ILE A 334 3.23 15.62 11.25
N GLN A 335 2.91 16.50 12.22
CA GLN A 335 3.64 16.60 13.48
C GLN A 335 3.64 15.26 14.21
N ASP A 336 2.51 14.55 14.22
CA ASP A 336 2.42 13.20 14.80
C ASP A 336 3.30 12.18 14.07
N LEU A 337 3.53 12.36 12.75
CA LEU A 337 4.37 11.47 11.95
C LEU A 337 5.85 11.76 12.10
N ALA A 338 6.22 13.04 12.22
CA ALA A 338 7.58 13.47 12.52
C ALA A 338 7.98 13.09 13.95
N ASP A 339 7.04 13.23 14.89
CA ASP A 339 7.24 12.90 16.30
C ASP A 339 6.99 11.42 16.62
N MET A 340 6.79 10.54 15.61
CA MET A 340 6.56 9.09 15.87
C MET A 340 7.71 8.42 16.64
N MET A 341 8.88 9.04 16.64
CA MET A 341 10.07 8.59 17.34
C MET A 341 10.30 9.28 18.69
N ALA A 342 9.57 10.36 19.00
CA ALA A 342 9.75 11.08 20.25
C ALA A 342 9.25 10.23 21.43
N LYS A 343 10.03 10.17 22.53
CA LYS A 343 9.61 9.52 23.77
C LYS A 343 8.30 10.16 24.25
N GLY A 344 7.27 9.34 24.47
CA GLY A 344 5.95 9.80 24.90
C GLY A 344 4.98 10.18 23.78
N SER A 345 5.37 10.03 22.50
CA SER A 345 4.47 10.28 21.37
C SER A 345 3.23 9.38 21.40
N LYS A 346 2.07 10.00 21.12
CA LYS A 346 0.79 9.29 20.98
C LYS A 346 0.75 8.41 19.74
N CYS A 347 1.54 8.75 18.71
CA CYS A 347 1.67 7.99 17.48
C CYS A 347 2.97 7.17 17.54
N ARG A 348 2.87 5.85 17.68
CA ARG A 348 4.05 4.98 17.77
C ARG A 348 4.43 4.38 16.41
N TRP A 349 5.73 4.35 16.12
CA TRP A 349 6.27 3.61 14.98
C TRP A 349 5.93 2.10 15.05
N GLY A 350 5.71 1.48 13.89
CA GLY A 350 5.52 0.03 13.74
C GLY A 350 4.22 -0.33 13.02
N ASN A 351 3.84 -1.61 13.05
CA ASN A 351 2.66 -2.11 12.35
C ASN A 351 1.37 -1.93 13.16
N TRP A 352 0.51 -1.04 12.71
CA TRP A 352 -0.83 -0.78 13.25
C TRP A 352 -1.85 -0.89 12.13
N ILE A 353 -1.98 -2.10 11.57
CA ILE A 353 -2.87 -2.39 10.45
C ILE A 353 -4.02 -3.29 10.89
N GLY A 354 -5.24 -2.91 10.52
CA GLY A 354 -6.42 -3.77 10.51
C GLY A 354 -6.80 -4.15 9.07
N TYR A 355 -7.53 -5.25 8.93
CA TYR A 355 -8.05 -5.72 7.65
C TYR A 355 -9.53 -5.43 7.54
N ILE A 356 -9.95 -5.02 6.34
CA ILE A 356 -11.34 -4.89 5.92
C ILE A 356 -11.52 -5.75 4.67
N VAL A 357 -12.45 -6.70 4.69
CA VAL A 357 -12.86 -7.45 3.50
C VAL A 357 -14.10 -6.79 2.93
N PHE A 358 -14.07 -6.37 1.68
CA PHE A 358 -15.20 -5.64 1.08
C PHE A 358 -15.56 -6.18 -0.30
N PRO A 359 -16.85 -6.12 -0.69
CA PRO A 359 -17.26 -6.50 -2.04
C PRO A 359 -16.66 -5.53 -3.07
N PHE A 360 -16.02 -6.09 -4.08
CA PHE A 360 -15.46 -5.33 -5.19
C PHE A 360 -16.33 -5.59 -6.41
N SER A 361 -17.26 -4.66 -6.69
CA SER A 361 -18.31 -4.86 -7.68
C SER A 361 -17.72 -4.92 -9.09
N ILE A 362 -17.91 -6.06 -9.75
CA ILE A 362 -17.60 -6.26 -11.16
C ILE A 362 -18.91 -6.29 -11.92
N ALA A 363 -19.07 -5.36 -12.86
CA ALA A 363 -20.25 -5.28 -13.70
C ALA A 363 -19.94 -4.45 -14.95
N LEU A 364 -20.62 -4.75 -16.05
CA LEU A 364 -20.72 -3.82 -17.16
C LEU A 364 -21.93 -2.93 -16.90
N CYS A 365 -21.68 -1.64 -16.78
CA CYS A 365 -22.69 -0.62 -16.53
C CYS A 365 -22.84 0.26 -17.77
N ASP A 366 -24.08 0.53 -18.17
CA ASP A 366 -24.37 1.47 -19.27
C ASP A 366 -24.04 2.91 -18.85
N ASP A 367 -24.29 3.25 -17.57
CA ASP A 367 -23.86 4.50 -16.95
C ASP A 367 -22.47 4.35 -16.31
N PRO A 368 -21.41 5.03 -16.80
CA PRO A 368 -20.07 4.99 -16.21
C PRO A 368 -20.02 5.43 -14.74
N LEU A 369 -20.96 6.31 -14.32
CA LEU A 369 -21.01 6.84 -12.97
C LEU A 369 -21.55 5.83 -11.95
N GLU A 370 -22.15 4.73 -12.40
CA GLU A 370 -22.72 3.71 -11.51
C GLU A 370 -21.65 3.03 -10.65
N HIS A 371 -20.45 2.80 -11.19
CA HIS A 371 -19.32 2.30 -10.42
C HIS A 371 -18.94 3.24 -9.26
N LEU A 372 -18.99 4.56 -9.47
CA LEU A 372 -18.74 5.53 -8.39
C LEU A 372 -19.79 5.44 -7.29
N ARG A 373 -21.08 5.32 -7.65
CA ARG A 373 -22.18 5.20 -6.67
C ARG A 373 -22.03 3.94 -5.82
N ARG A 374 -21.70 2.81 -6.44
CA ARG A 374 -21.45 1.53 -5.74
C ARG A 374 -20.23 1.59 -4.84
N ALA A 375 -19.14 2.18 -5.32
CA ALA A 375 -17.94 2.38 -4.52
C ALA A 375 -18.24 3.22 -3.27
N LYS A 376 -18.97 4.33 -3.42
CA LYS A 376 -19.39 5.19 -2.30
C LYS A 376 -20.26 4.45 -1.29
N SER A 377 -21.27 3.72 -1.76
CA SER A 377 -22.14 2.91 -0.89
C SER A 377 -21.34 1.87 -0.09
N THR A 378 -20.42 1.17 -0.77
CA THR A 378 -19.54 0.16 -0.14
C THR A 378 -18.65 0.78 0.93
N ILE A 379 -17.99 1.89 0.60
CA ILE A 379 -17.07 2.58 1.52
C ILE A 379 -17.83 3.18 2.70
N ASP A 380 -18.97 3.82 2.50
CA ASP A 380 -19.77 4.39 3.59
C ASP A 380 -20.24 3.30 4.55
N ARG A 381 -20.70 2.16 4.02
CA ARG A 381 -21.08 1.01 4.84
C ARG A 381 -19.90 0.51 5.66
N LYS A 382 -18.74 0.30 5.02
CA LYS A 382 -17.54 -0.23 5.69
C LYS A 382 -16.91 0.75 6.67
N LYS A 383 -17.07 2.06 6.45
CA LYS A 383 -16.70 3.11 7.44
C LYS A 383 -17.61 3.08 8.67
N ASN A 384 -18.87 2.68 8.50
CA ASN A 384 -19.82 2.49 9.59
C ASN A 384 -19.70 1.07 10.20
N SER A 385 -18.46 0.64 10.45
CA SER A 385 -18.11 -0.64 11.05
C SER A 385 -16.77 -0.53 11.77
N LEU A 386 -16.59 -1.32 12.84
CA LEU A 386 -15.31 -1.43 13.56
C LEU A 386 -14.46 -2.62 13.07
N GLU A 387 -14.74 -3.17 11.88
CA GLU A 387 -14.09 -4.35 11.30
C GLU A 387 -12.55 -4.29 11.39
N ALA A 388 -11.93 -3.19 10.98
CA ALA A 388 -10.48 -3.04 11.04
C ALA A 388 -9.89 -3.10 12.46
N VAL A 389 -10.58 -2.48 13.42
CA VAL A 389 -10.16 -2.51 14.83
C VAL A 389 -10.34 -3.92 15.38
N LEU A 390 -11.47 -4.56 15.06
CA LEU A 390 -11.78 -5.92 15.48
C LEU A 390 -10.75 -6.92 14.95
N THR A 391 -10.43 -6.88 13.64
CA THR A 391 -9.45 -7.81 13.05
C THR A 391 -8.06 -7.62 13.65
N PHE A 392 -7.66 -6.39 13.98
CA PHE A 392 -6.40 -6.14 14.70
C PHE A 392 -6.41 -6.72 16.12
N VAL A 393 -7.48 -6.49 16.89
CA VAL A 393 -7.61 -6.99 18.27
C VAL A 393 -7.66 -8.51 18.29
N VAL A 394 -8.48 -9.12 17.43
CA VAL A 394 -8.58 -10.59 17.29
C VAL A 394 -7.24 -11.17 16.87
N GLY A 395 -6.55 -10.56 15.91
CA GLY A 395 -5.20 -10.99 15.50
C GLY A 395 -4.21 -11.01 16.66
N LYS A 396 -4.23 -9.99 17.53
CA LYS A 396 -3.42 -9.97 18.76
C LYS A 396 -3.78 -11.10 19.72
N ILE A 397 -5.07 -11.37 19.91
CA ILE A 397 -5.54 -12.45 20.79
C ILE A 397 -5.07 -13.80 20.24
N LEU A 398 -5.29 -14.08 18.95
CA LEU A 398 -4.86 -15.32 18.29
C LEU A 398 -3.35 -15.53 18.39
N LEU A 399 -2.56 -14.47 18.21
CA LEU A 399 -1.11 -14.53 18.36
C LEU A 399 -0.67 -14.90 19.78
N LYS A 400 -1.36 -14.36 20.80
CA LYS A 400 -1.06 -14.64 22.21
C LYS A 400 -1.50 -16.04 22.63
N SER A 401 -2.65 -16.53 22.13
CA SER A 401 -3.25 -17.80 22.57
C SER A 401 -2.79 -19.01 21.76
N LEU A 402 -2.67 -18.90 20.43
CA LEU A 402 -2.38 -20.01 19.52
C LEU A 402 -0.94 -20.00 18.98
N GLY A 403 -0.21 -18.91 19.21
CA GLY A 403 1.14 -18.71 18.67
C GLY A 403 1.16 -18.24 17.21
N VAL A 404 2.35 -17.85 16.76
CA VAL A 404 2.56 -17.17 15.46
C VAL A 404 2.16 -18.02 14.26
N GLN A 405 2.54 -19.30 14.26
CA GLN A 405 2.29 -20.19 13.11
C GLN A 405 0.80 -20.36 12.84
N ARG A 406 0.00 -20.64 13.88
CA ARG A 406 -1.46 -20.81 13.74
C ARG A 406 -2.16 -19.50 13.40
N ALA A 407 -1.76 -18.39 14.01
CA ALA A 407 -2.31 -17.09 13.67
C ALA A 407 -2.02 -16.70 12.21
N ALA A 408 -0.80 -16.98 11.72
CA ALA A 408 -0.41 -16.78 10.33
C ALA A 408 -1.24 -17.64 9.38
N TYR A 409 -1.41 -18.92 9.70
CA TYR A 409 -2.25 -19.81 8.91
C TYR A 409 -3.70 -19.30 8.82
N VAL A 410 -4.30 -18.87 9.94
CA VAL A 410 -5.67 -18.34 9.97
C VAL A 410 -5.79 -17.08 9.09
N LEU A 411 -4.86 -16.13 9.20
CA LEU A 411 -4.91 -14.93 8.37
C LEU A 411 -4.64 -15.24 6.89
N ASN A 412 -3.65 -16.09 6.60
CA ASN A 412 -3.33 -16.53 5.25
C ASN A 412 -4.56 -17.20 4.60
N ARG A 413 -5.25 -18.07 5.33
CA ARG A 413 -6.49 -18.71 4.89
C ARG A 413 -7.60 -17.70 4.61
N ALA A 414 -7.84 -16.74 5.52
CA ALA A 414 -8.84 -15.70 5.33
C ALA A 414 -8.58 -14.87 4.06
N LEU A 415 -7.33 -14.46 3.83
CA LEU A 415 -6.95 -13.69 2.64
C LEU A 415 -6.97 -14.54 1.36
N SER A 416 -6.50 -15.78 1.39
CA SER A 416 -6.53 -16.67 0.22
C SER A 416 -7.95 -17.00 -0.28
N ASN A 417 -8.96 -16.80 0.57
CA ASN A 417 -10.37 -16.97 0.21
C ASN A 417 -10.98 -15.69 -0.41
N THR A 418 -10.25 -14.57 -0.42
CA THR A 418 -10.55 -13.34 -1.17
C THR A 418 -9.75 -13.28 -2.48
N THR A 419 -10.04 -12.30 -3.34
CA THR A 419 -9.45 -12.27 -4.69
C THR A 419 -8.22 -11.38 -4.80
N MET A 420 -8.18 -10.25 -4.09
CA MET A 420 -7.14 -9.25 -4.29
C MET A 420 -6.90 -8.39 -3.06
N SER A 421 -5.76 -7.69 -3.05
CA SER A 421 -5.47 -6.65 -2.06
C SER A 421 -5.57 -5.26 -2.68
N PHE A 422 -6.06 -4.32 -1.88
CA PHE A 422 -6.24 -2.92 -2.28
C PHE A 422 -5.72 -2.00 -1.18
N SER A 423 -5.02 -0.92 -1.53
CA SER A 423 -4.53 0.05 -0.55
C SER A 423 -4.27 1.42 -1.19
N ASN A 424 -4.48 2.48 -0.42
CA ASN A 424 -4.24 3.85 -0.85
C ASN A 424 -3.49 4.63 0.23
N LEU A 425 -2.39 5.27 -0.14
CA LEU A 425 -1.57 6.09 0.71
C LEU A 425 -1.49 7.51 0.19
N VAL A 426 -1.66 8.45 1.12
CA VAL A 426 -1.53 9.87 0.85
C VAL A 426 -0.07 10.26 1.04
N GLY A 427 0.53 10.88 0.02
CA GLY A 427 1.90 11.37 0.07
C GLY A 427 2.01 12.89 0.05
N PRO A 428 3.25 13.41 -0.06
CA PRO A 428 3.55 14.84 -0.01
C PRO A 428 2.83 15.65 -1.09
N ILE A 429 2.40 16.86 -0.74
CA ILE A 429 1.70 17.77 -1.66
C ILE A 429 2.66 18.68 -2.44
N GLU A 430 3.89 18.87 -1.93
CA GLU A 430 4.95 19.64 -2.59
C GLU A 430 5.95 18.74 -3.29
N GLU A 431 6.78 19.37 -4.13
CA GLU A 431 7.95 18.71 -4.71
C GLU A 431 9.01 18.47 -3.62
N ILE A 432 9.58 17.26 -3.63
CA ILE A 432 10.50 16.80 -2.58
C ILE A 432 11.81 16.35 -3.20
N SER A 433 12.87 16.52 -2.43
CA SER A 433 14.23 16.12 -2.73
C SER A 433 14.67 15.02 -1.78
N PHE A 434 15.10 13.90 -2.34
CA PHE A 434 15.74 12.79 -1.65
C PHE A 434 17.27 12.97 -1.71
N TYR A 435 17.86 13.48 -0.61
CA TYR A 435 19.30 13.80 -0.51
C TYR A 435 19.84 14.59 -1.71
N GLY A 436 19.18 15.69 -2.06
CA GLY A 436 19.53 16.54 -3.22
C GLY A 436 18.97 16.09 -4.57
N HIS A 437 18.31 14.92 -4.64
CA HIS A 437 17.73 14.39 -5.87
C HIS A 437 16.22 14.57 -5.89
N THR A 438 15.72 15.43 -6.78
CA THR A 438 14.28 15.66 -6.90
C THR A 438 13.53 14.41 -7.36
N VAL A 439 12.47 14.05 -6.64
CA VAL A 439 11.61 12.89 -6.92
C VAL A 439 10.62 13.23 -8.04
N THR A 440 10.43 12.33 -9.00
CA THR A 440 9.40 12.45 -10.07
C THR A 440 8.11 11.73 -9.73
N TYR A 441 8.22 10.52 -9.19
CA TYR A 441 7.11 9.68 -8.77
C TYR A 441 7.55 8.72 -7.66
N MET A 442 6.56 8.19 -6.94
CA MET A 442 6.73 7.08 -5.99
C MET A 442 5.69 6.03 -6.28
N ALA A 443 6.15 4.80 -6.53
CA ALA A 443 5.33 3.63 -6.81
C ALA A 443 5.59 2.56 -5.75
N PRO A 444 4.91 2.61 -4.58
CA PRO A 444 5.03 1.60 -3.54
C PRO A 444 4.10 0.41 -3.80
N SER A 445 4.53 -0.78 -3.40
CA SER A 445 3.70 -1.97 -3.35
C SER A 445 4.18 -2.98 -2.29
N VAL A 446 3.45 -4.08 -2.16
CA VAL A 446 3.71 -5.16 -1.19
C VAL A 446 3.60 -6.51 -1.90
N TYR A 447 4.46 -7.46 -1.53
CA TYR A 447 4.36 -8.86 -1.96
C TYR A 447 4.59 -9.83 -0.79
N GLY A 448 4.23 -11.09 -0.99
CA GLY A 448 4.37 -12.17 0.00
C GLY A 448 3.09 -12.56 0.74
N HIS A 449 1.98 -11.85 0.49
CA HIS A 449 0.63 -12.22 0.91
C HIS A 449 -0.09 -13.02 -0.20
N PRO A 450 -1.17 -13.77 0.09
CA PRO A 450 -1.73 -14.76 -0.81
C PRO A 450 -2.68 -14.19 -1.87
N HIS A 451 -2.23 -13.20 -2.64
CA HIS A 451 -3.01 -12.63 -3.76
C HIS A 451 -2.17 -12.50 -5.03
N ALA A 452 -2.79 -12.84 -6.17
CA ALA A 452 -2.19 -12.65 -7.49
C ALA A 452 -2.29 -11.22 -7.99
N LEU A 453 -3.12 -10.38 -7.36
CA LEU A 453 -3.28 -8.98 -7.72
C LEU A 453 -3.30 -8.13 -6.45
N THR A 454 -2.39 -7.18 -6.40
CA THR A 454 -2.31 -6.14 -5.38
C THR A 454 -2.35 -4.78 -6.08
N MET A 455 -3.34 -3.95 -5.75
CA MET A 455 -3.47 -2.59 -6.25
C MET A 455 -3.11 -1.59 -5.15
N HIS A 456 -2.06 -0.80 -5.40
CA HIS A 456 -1.64 0.28 -4.53
C HIS A 456 -1.80 1.62 -5.23
N PHE A 457 -2.24 2.62 -4.48
CA PHE A 457 -2.35 4.00 -4.95
C PHE A 457 -1.53 4.91 -4.04
N GLN A 458 -0.75 5.79 -4.65
CA GLN A 458 0.09 6.75 -3.94
C GLN A 458 -0.06 8.12 -4.57
N SER A 459 -0.57 9.09 -3.79
CA SER A 459 -0.58 10.49 -4.24
C SER A 459 0.78 11.14 -4.02
N TYR A 460 1.23 11.95 -4.96
CA TYR A 460 2.42 12.79 -4.83
C TYR A 460 2.25 14.05 -5.68
N MET A 461 2.38 15.23 -5.08
CA MET A 461 2.04 16.51 -5.73
C MET A 461 0.61 16.49 -6.30
N ASN A 462 0.46 16.81 -7.58
CA ASN A 462 -0.79 16.74 -8.35
C ASN A 462 -0.92 15.43 -9.16
N LYS A 463 -0.18 14.38 -8.77
CA LYS A 463 -0.19 13.09 -9.45
C LYS A 463 -0.69 11.98 -8.55
N LEU A 464 -1.36 11.00 -9.15
CA LEU A 464 -1.72 9.74 -8.51
C LEU A 464 -0.97 8.62 -9.24
N THR A 465 -0.13 7.88 -8.52
CA THR A 465 0.57 6.72 -9.06
C THR A 465 -0.14 5.45 -8.63
N ILE A 466 -0.49 4.63 -9.61
CA ILE A 466 -1.08 3.31 -9.46
C ILE A 466 0.07 2.32 -9.58
N SER A 467 0.20 1.44 -8.60
CA SER A 467 1.19 0.37 -8.61
C SER A 467 0.46 -0.96 -8.55
N LEU A 468 0.63 -1.77 -9.59
CA LEU A 468 0.09 -3.12 -9.65
C LEU A 468 1.22 -4.10 -9.39
N THR A 469 1.04 -4.96 -8.41
CA THR A 469 1.90 -6.15 -8.23
C THR A 469 1.08 -7.37 -8.54
N VAL A 470 1.56 -8.17 -9.49
CA VAL A 470 0.82 -9.31 -10.02
C VAL A 470 1.64 -10.58 -10.07
N ASP A 471 0.98 -11.73 -9.96
CA ASP A 471 1.56 -13.00 -10.37
C ASP A 471 1.49 -13.08 -11.90
N PRO A 472 2.63 -13.03 -12.62
CA PRO A 472 2.63 -13.00 -14.09
C PRO A 472 2.13 -14.32 -14.70
N THR A 473 2.06 -15.41 -13.93
CA THR A 473 1.46 -16.68 -14.38
C THR A 473 -0.06 -16.66 -14.37
N VAL A 474 -0.66 -15.71 -13.64
CA VAL A 474 -2.11 -15.51 -13.54
C VAL A 474 -2.54 -14.32 -14.39
N ILE A 475 -1.84 -13.19 -14.26
CA ILE A 475 -2.11 -11.94 -14.99
C ILE A 475 -0.91 -11.67 -15.91
N SER A 476 -1.02 -12.13 -17.15
CA SER A 476 0.07 -12.04 -18.14
C SER A 476 0.27 -10.65 -18.77
N ASP A 477 -0.73 -9.76 -18.70
CA ASP A 477 -0.70 -8.43 -19.34
C ASP A 477 -1.09 -7.28 -18.38
N PRO A 478 -0.36 -7.10 -17.26
CA PRO A 478 -0.71 -6.09 -16.25
C PRO A 478 -0.75 -4.66 -16.77
N HIS A 479 0.01 -4.35 -17.84
CA HIS A 479 -0.06 -3.05 -18.53
C HIS A 479 -1.44 -2.77 -19.11
N LYS A 480 -2.14 -3.77 -19.65
CA LYS A 480 -3.51 -3.59 -20.14
C LYS A 480 -4.51 -3.33 -19.01
N LEU A 481 -4.28 -3.86 -17.82
CA LEU A 481 -5.09 -3.52 -16.65
C LEU A 481 -4.88 -2.06 -16.24
N CYS A 482 -3.66 -1.53 -16.35
CA CYS A 482 -3.41 -0.10 -16.20
C CYS A 482 -4.11 0.73 -17.29
N ASP A 483 -4.08 0.26 -18.55
CA ASP A 483 -4.78 0.92 -19.67
C ASP A 483 -6.29 1.00 -19.41
N ASP A 484 -6.92 -0.11 -19.02
CA ASP A 484 -8.36 -0.16 -18.73
C ASP A 484 -8.75 0.74 -17.56
N TRP A 485 -7.89 0.82 -16.54
CA TRP A 485 -8.10 1.71 -15.40
C TRP A 485 -8.07 3.18 -15.85
N GLU A 486 -7.08 3.56 -16.65
CA GLU A 486 -6.92 4.93 -17.13
C GLU A 486 -8.03 5.32 -18.11
N GLU A 487 -8.41 4.43 -19.01
CA GLU A 487 -9.55 4.64 -19.92
C GLU A 487 -10.86 4.80 -19.13
N SER A 488 -11.07 3.98 -18.09
CA SER A 488 -12.22 4.10 -17.19
C SER A 488 -12.23 5.46 -16.47
N LEU A 489 -11.07 5.97 -16.04
CA LEU A 489 -10.96 7.31 -15.46
C LEU A 489 -11.39 8.38 -16.47
N ARG A 490 -10.91 8.30 -17.72
CA ARG A 490 -11.27 9.26 -18.79
C ARG A 490 -12.76 9.22 -19.10
N SER A 491 -13.34 8.02 -19.23
CA SER A 491 -14.77 7.83 -19.49
C SER A 491 -15.64 8.41 -18.37
N ILE A 492 -15.31 8.10 -17.11
CA ILE A 492 -16.02 8.65 -15.95
C ILE A 492 -15.89 10.17 -15.89
N LYS A 493 -14.70 10.72 -16.15
CA LYS A 493 -14.48 12.17 -16.19
C LYS A 493 -15.36 12.84 -17.25
N ALA A 494 -15.42 12.28 -18.46
CA ALA A 494 -16.26 12.80 -19.54
C ALA A 494 -17.75 12.80 -19.15
N ALA A 495 -18.26 11.69 -18.60
CA ALA A 495 -19.64 11.59 -18.13
C ALA A 495 -19.97 12.61 -17.02
N VAL A 496 -19.03 12.89 -16.11
CA VAL A 496 -19.19 13.94 -15.09
C VAL A 496 -19.27 15.34 -15.71
N GLN A 497 -18.45 15.62 -16.73
CA GLN A 497 -18.42 16.92 -17.39
C GLN A 497 -19.70 17.17 -18.21
N GLU A 498 -20.19 16.17 -18.95
CA GLU A 498 -21.47 16.24 -19.67
C GLU A 498 -22.63 16.55 -18.73
N ARG A 499 -22.70 15.85 -17.59
CA ARG A 499 -23.70 16.11 -16.55
C ARG A 499 -23.61 17.52 -15.95
N SER A 500 -22.39 18.05 -15.81
CA SER A 500 -22.18 19.41 -15.27
C SER A 500 -22.53 20.51 -16.28
N SER A 501 -22.53 20.20 -17.58
CA SER A 501 -22.92 21.13 -18.65
C SER A 501 -24.43 21.18 -18.93
N THR A 502 -25.16 20.17 -18.45
CA THR A 502 -26.62 20.04 -18.61
C THR A 502 -27.40 20.52 -17.38
N GLN A 503 -26.71 20.90 -16.30
CA GLN A 503 -27.24 21.55 -15.10
C GLN A 503 -26.85 23.03 -15.09
#